data_AF-A0A920NN30-F1
#
_entry.id   AF-A0A920NN30-F1
#
_cell.length_a   1.000
_cell.length_b   1.000
_cell.length_c   1.000
_cell.angle_alpha   90.00
_cell.angle_beta   90.00
_cell.angle_gamma   90.00
#
_symmetry.space_group_name_H-M   'P 1'
#
loop_
_entity.id
_entity.type
_entity.pdbx_description
1 polymer ?
#
loop_
_entity_poly.entity_id
_entity_poly.type
_entity_poly.pdbx_seq_one_letter_code
_entity_poly.pdbx_strand_id
1 'polypeptide(L)' 'MELKVDWPVFFPAVPTQFHDDLGLDVPNTKKHVQDLLNEGIHGLVMLGPLAKTVR' A
#
# COMPACT_ATOMS: atom_id res chain seq x y z
N MET A 1 -8.21 -30.94 1.29
CA MET A 1 -7.59 -30.31 2.47
C MET A 1 -7.46 -28.84 2.15
N GLU A 2 -8.18 -27.99 2.86
CA GLU A 2 -8.10 -26.54 2.65
C GLU A 2 -6.82 -26.02 3.30
N LEU A 3 -6.02 -25.27 2.56
CA LEU A 3 -4.86 -24.58 3.11
C LEU A 3 -5.38 -23.45 3.99
N LYS A 4 -5.43 -23.70 5.30
CA LYS A 4 -5.78 -22.67 6.28
C LYS A 4 -4.61 -21.69 6.36
N VAL A 5 -4.73 -20.57 5.67
CA VAL A 5 -3.73 -19.48 5.71
C VAL A 5 -4.13 -18.54 6.84
N ASP A 6 -3.31 -18.49 7.88
CA ASP A 6 -3.45 -17.53 8.97
C ASP A 6 -2.87 -16.19 8.52
N TRP A 7 -3.70 -15.37 7.86
CA TRP A 7 -3.33 -14.01 7.49
C TRP A 7 -3.26 -13.12 8.75
N PRO A 8 -2.20 -12.31 8.94
CA PRO A 8 -2.13 -11.36 10.04
C PRO A 8 -3.27 -10.34 9.99
N VAL A 9 -3.60 -9.74 11.13
CA VAL A 9 -4.83 -8.94 11.30
C VAL A 9 -4.81 -7.55 10.66
N PHE A 10 -3.67 -7.07 10.16
CA PHE A 10 -3.55 -5.69 9.66
C PHE A 10 -2.82 -5.58 8.31
N PHE A 11 -3.59 -5.17 7.29
CA PHE A 11 -3.13 -4.87 5.94
C PHE A 11 -3.74 -3.53 5.50
N PRO A 12 -3.03 -2.40 5.62
CA PRO A 12 -3.57 -1.11 5.23
C PRO A 12 -3.77 -1.02 3.71
N ALA A 13 -4.78 -0.24 3.31
CA ALA A 13 -4.91 0.24 1.93
C ALA A 13 -3.91 1.38 1.72
N VAL A 14 -2.96 1.20 0.82
CA VAL A 14 -1.88 2.18 0.60
C VAL A 14 -2.27 3.13 -0.54
N PRO A 15 -2.22 4.45 -0.34
CA PRO A 15 -2.52 5.42 -1.39
C PRO A 15 -1.44 5.46 -2.47
N THR A 16 -1.88 5.55 -3.73
CA THR A 16 -0.99 5.80 -4.86
C THR A 16 -0.56 7.27 -4.87
N GLN A 17 0.74 7.51 -5.02
CA GLN A 17 1.30 8.86 -5.07
C GLN A 17 1.30 9.37 -6.53
N PHE A 18 0.96 10.64 -6.70
CA PHE A 18 0.94 11.31 -8.00
C PHE A 18 1.66 12.65 -7.93
N HIS A 19 2.24 13.06 -9.05
CA HIS A 19 2.70 14.42 -9.25
C HIS A 19 1.51 15.38 -9.46
N ASP A 20 1.78 16.68 -9.41
CA ASP A 20 0.75 17.71 -9.63
C ASP A 20 0.09 17.64 -11.01
N ASP A 21 0.83 17.13 -12.00
CA ASP A 21 0.38 16.88 -13.37
C ASP A 21 -0.41 15.57 -13.53
N LEU A 22 -0.72 14.88 -12.43
CA LEU A 22 -1.39 13.58 -12.37
C LEU A 22 -0.59 12.40 -12.98
N GLY A 23 0.71 12.60 -13.22
CA GLY A 23 1.63 11.50 -13.48
C GLY A 23 1.85 10.63 -12.23
N LEU A 24 2.09 9.33 -12.41
CA LEU A 24 2.39 8.42 -11.30
C LEU A 24 3.77 8.72 -10.69
N ASP A 25 3.80 8.97 -9.38
CA ASP A 25 5.05 9.08 -8.63
C ASP A 25 5.43 7.71 -8.05
N VAL A 26 6.04 6.89 -8.92
CA VAL A 26 6.51 5.54 -8.55
C VAL A 26 7.61 5.60 -7.47
N PRO A 27 8.61 6.49 -7.53
CA PRO A 27 9.62 6.61 -6.48
C PRO A 27 9.03 6.90 -5.10
N ASN A 28 8.11 7.86 -5.00
CA ASN A 28 7.50 8.22 -3.73
C ASN A 28 6.54 7.13 -3.22
N THR A 29 5.79 6.49 -4.13
CA THR A 29 4.96 5.32 -3.78
C THR A 29 5.81 4.20 -3.17
N LYS A 30 6.98 3.91 -3.76
CA LYS A 30 7.93 2.94 -3.22
C LYS A 30 8.45 3.34 -1.84
N LYS A 31 8.80 4.62 -1.66
CA LYS A 31 9.27 5.13 -0.35
C LYS A 31 8.19 4.95 0.71
N HIS A 32 6.96 5.35 0.43
CA HIS A 32 5.84 5.25 1.35
C HIS A 32 5.56 3.80 1.77
N VAL A 33 5.57 2.87 0.81
CA VAL A 33 5.46 1.42 1.10
C VAL A 33 6.59 0.95 2.01
N GLN A 34 7.83 1.37 1.77
CA GLN A 34 8.98 0.97 2.59
C GLN A 34 8.86 1.51 4.03
N ASP A 35 8.41 2.76 4.19
CA ASP A 35 8.22 3.37 5.51
C ASP A 35 7.16 2.59 6.31
N LEU A 36 6.03 2.23 5.68
CA LEU A 36 5.00 1.39 6.32
C LEU A 36 5.52 0.00 6.72
N LEU A 37 6.32 -0.64 5.87
CA LEU A 37 6.95 -1.93 6.20
C LEU A 37 7.90 -1.80 7.40
N ASN A 38 8.64 -0.68 7.48
CA ASN A 38 9.53 -0.40 8.61
C ASN A 38 8.75 -0.15 9.91
N GLU A 39 7.51 0.36 9.82
CA GLU A 39 6.59 0.54 10.96
C GLU A 39 5.97 -0.80 11.44
N GLY A 40 6.24 -1.91 10.75
CA GLY A 40 5.86 -3.25 11.20
C GLY A 40 4.53 -3.77 10.64
N ILE A 41 4.02 -3.20 9.54
CA ILE A 41 2.89 -3.82 8.84
C ILE A 41 3.34 -5.14 8.21
N HIS A 42 2.46 -6.14 8.23
CA HIS A 42 2.78 -7.49 7.73
C HIS A 42 2.56 -7.63 6.24
N GLY A 43 1.81 -6.70 5.66
CA GLY A 43 1.55 -6.60 4.24
C GLY A 43 0.56 -5.49 3.97
N LEU A 44 0.19 -5.31 2.71
CA LEU A 44 -0.60 -4.19 2.23
C LEU A 44 -1.57 -4.63 1.13
N VAL A 45 -2.65 -3.87 0.96
CA VAL A 45 -3.60 -4.04 -0.14
C VAL A 45 -3.50 -2.81 -1.04
N MET A 46 -3.25 -3.04 -2.33
CA MET A 46 -3.06 -1.99 -3.33
C MET A 46 -4.19 -2.01 -4.36
N LEU A 47 -4.39 -0.89 -5.07
CA LEU A 47 -5.33 -0.77 -6.20
C LEU A 47 -6.81 -1.01 -5.82
N GLY A 48 -7.15 -0.87 -4.54
CA GLY A 48 -8.53 -0.93 -4.06
C GLY A 48 -9.24 0.44 -4.13
N PRO A 49 -10.58 0.49 -4.02
CA PRO A 49 -11.34 1.74 -4.02
C PRO A 49 -10.96 2.71 -2.89
N LEU A 50 -10.38 2.17 -1.81
CA LEU A 50 -9.89 2.93 -0.66
C LEU A 50 -8.46 3.46 -0.86
N ALA A 51 -7.70 2.97 -1.84
CA ALA A 51 -6.37 3.45 -2.22
C ALA A 51 -6.48 4.75 -3.05
N LYS A 52 -7.21 5.72 -2.52
CA LYS A 52 -7.47 7.01 -3.18
C LYS A 52 -6.17 7.81 -3.25
N THR A 53 -5.97 8.47 -4.40
CA THR A 53 -4.83 9.34 -4.71
C THR A 53 -4.53 10.30 -3.57
N VAL A 54 -3.27 10.34 -3.15
CA VAL A 54 -2.73 11.43 -2.34
C VAL A 54 -1.78 12.22 -3.24
N ARG A 55 -1.95 13.54 -3.24
CA ARG A 55 -1.06 14.50 -3.93
C ARG A 55 0.06 14.89 -2.98
#